data_AF-A0A8C9T3F7-F1
#
_entry.id   AF-A0A8C9T3F7-F1
#
_cell.length_a   1.000
_cell.length_b   1.000
_cell.length_c   1.000
_cell.angle_alpha   90.00
_cell.angle_beta   90.00
_cell.angle_gamma   90.00
#
_symmetry.space_group_name_H-M   'P 1'
#
loop_
_entity.id
_entity.type
_entity.pdbx_description
1 polymer ?
#
loop_
_entity_poly.entity_id
_entity_poly.type
_entity_poly.pdbx_seq_one_letter_code
_entity_poly.pdbx_strand_id
1 'polypeptide(L)'
;MQSNVVLGQPLSVPSDGSEGAGQWSTGLCDCFEDLDDCCLAFWCLPVFACKTSSAAGVCPCLPLLDCVACVPPASLAVRASVRERYGIEGDVWSDCFYGCCCYPLSWCQVSREMKRRAASASVSSSRMHSASYYRLTATQRAHVC
;
A
#
# COMPACT_ATOMS: atom_id res chain seq x y z
N MET A 1 33.96 -55.56 -42.82
CA MET A 1 33.86 -54.12 -42.49
C MET A 1 33.41 -53.37 -43.73
N GLN A 2 32.19 -52.85 -43.74
CA GLN A 2 31.82 -51.62 -44.46
C GLN A 2 30.45 -51.19 -43.91
N SER A 3 30.47 -50.08 -43.18
CA SER A 3 29.34 -49.41 -42.57
C SER A 3 28.53 -48.68 -43.64
N ASN A 4 27.23 -48.98 -43.75
CA ASN A 4 26.30 -48.16 -44.51
C ASN A 4 26.07 -46.86 -43.76
N VAL A 5 26.53 -45.74 -44.32
CA VAL A 5 26.20 -44.40 -43.83
C VAL A 5 24.88 -43.99 -44.46
N VAL A 6 23.79 -44.03 -43.69
CA VAL A 6 22.52 -43.42 -44.08
C VAL A 6 22.69 -41.91 -43.90
N LEU A 7 22.92 -41.21 -45.01
CA LEU A 7 22.83 -39.75 -45.08
C LEU A 7 21.35 -39.36 -44.93
N GLY A 8 20.91 -39.14 -43.69
CA GLY A 8 19.65 -38.47 -43.41
C GLY A 8 19.72 -37.04 -43.92
N GLN A 9 18.88 -36.71 -44.92
CA GLN A 9 18.69 -35.33 -45.36
C GLN A 9 18.17 -34.49 -44.19
N PRO A 10 18.58 -33.22 -44.03
CA PRO A 10 17.96 -32.35 -43.04
C PRO A 10 16.52 -32.10 -43.47
N LEU A 11 15.58 -32.53 -42.63
CA LEU A 11 14.16 -32.22 -42.78
C LEU A 11 14.02 -30.69 -42.73
N SER A 12 13.66 -30.08 -43.85
CA SER A 12 13.19 -28.69 -43.88
C SER A 12 11.90 -28.63 -43.07
N VAL A 13 12.01 -28.21 -41.82
CA VAL A 13 10.87 -27.91 -40.95
C VAL A 13 10.06 -26.82 -41.66
N PRO A 14 8.74 -27.01 -41.88
CA PRO A 14 7.89 -25.93 -42.34
C PRO A 14 7.96 -24.80 -41.31
N SER A 15 8.33 -23.60 -41.75
CA SER A 15 8.16 -22.37 -40.97
C SER A 15 6.66 -22.10 -40.81
N ASP A 16 6.01 -22.83 -39.91
CA ASP A 16 4.72 -22.42 -39.37
C ASP A 16 4.98 -21.33 -38.33
N GLY A 17 4.13 -20.31 -38.34
CA GLY A 17 4.39 -18.99 -37.76
C GLY A 17 4.96 -19.04 -36.34
N SER A 18 6.19 -18.53 -36.18
CA SER A 18 6.70 -18.17 -34.87
C SER A 18 6.01 -16.88 -34.41
N GLU A 19 4.76 -16.99 -33.96
CA GLU A 19 4.32 -16.10 -32.89
C GLU A 19 5.06 -16.56 -31.63
N GLY A 20 5.83 -15.65 -31.02
CA GLY A 20 6.99 -15.96 -30.20
C GLY A 20 6.69 -16.85 -29.00
N ALA A 21 7.06 -18.13 -29.09
CA ALA A 21 7.05 -19.03 -27.94
C ALA A 21 8.07 -18.55 -26.88
N GLY A 22 7.58 -18.10 -25.73
CA GLY A 22 8.39 -17.82 -24.54
C GLY A 22 8.49 -16.34 -24.11
N GLN A 23 7.70 -15.43 -24.67
CA GLN A 23 7.62 -14.04 -24.19
C GLN A 23 6.29 -13.77 -23.46
N TRP A 24 6.30 -12.78 -22.57
CA TRP A 24 5.07 -12.26 -21.96
C TRP A 24 4.17 -11.66 -23.05
N SER A 25 2.86 -11.94 -22.97
CA SER A 25 1.86 -11.44 -23.92
C SER A 25 1.52 -9.96 -23.74
N THR A 26 1.82 -9.39 -22.57
CA THR A 26 1.57 -7.98 -22.21
C THR A 26 2.81 -7.35 -21.60
N GLY A 27 2.92 -6.02 -21.69
CA GLY A 27 3.98 -5.23 -21.06
C GLY A 27 3.68 -4.91 -19.58
N LEU A 28 4.71 -4.54 -18.82
CA LEU A 28 4.57 -4.17 -17.40
C LEU A 28 3.63 -2.97 -17.15
N CYS A 29 3.43 -2.11 -18.15
CA CYS A 29 2.64 -0.88 -18.06
C CYS A 29 1.29 -0.96 -18.78
N ASP A 30 0.86 -2.15 -19.23
CA ASP A 30 -0.44 -2.36 -19.87
C ASP A 30 -1.57 -2.45 -18.82
N CYS A 31 -1.56 -1.51 -17.87
CA CYS A 31 -2.42 -1.50 -16.68
C CYS A 31 -3.90 -1.26 -16.99
N PHE A 32 -4.25 -0.92 -18.24
CA PHE A 32 -5.61 -0.55 -18.64
C PHE A 32 -6.47 -1.75 -19.02
N GLU A 33 -5.88 -2.93 -19.18
CA GLU A 33 -6.60 -4.15 -19.53
C GLU A 33 -7.29 -4.76 -18.29
N ASP A 34 -6.65 -4.69 -17.11
CA ASP A 34 -7.16 -5.24 -15.85
C ASP A 34 -7.07 -4.23 -14.69
N LEU A 35 -7.93 -3.20 -14.72
CA LEU A 35 -7.92 -2.12 -13.73
C LEU A 35 -8.07 -2.64 -12.29
N ASP A 36 -8.92 -3.63 -12.06
CA ASP A 36 -9.15 -4.19 -10.72
C ASP A 36 -7.88 -4.82 -10.13
N ASP A 37 -7.13 -5.54 -10.96
CA ASP A 37 -5.88 -6.19 -10.57
C ASP A 37 -4.75 -5.19 -10.39
N CYS A 38 -4.66 -4.18 -11.25
CA CYS A 38 -3.73 -3.06 -11.06
C CYS A 38 -4.03 -2.28 -9.76
N CYS A 39 -5.30 -2.02 -9.49
CA CYS A 39 -5.76 -1.38 -8.27
C CYS A 39 -5.36 -2.21 -7.03
N LEU A 40 -5.63 -3.52 -7.05
CA LEU A 40 -5.29 -4.41 -5.96
C LEU A 40 -3.77 -4.53 -5.78
N ALA A 41 -3.00 -4.63 -6.86
CA ALA A 41 -1.54 -4.65 -6.83
C ALA A 41 -0.96 -3.36 -6.23
N PHE A 42 -1.51 -2.21 -6.61
CA PHE A 42 -1.04 -0.91 -6.14
C PHE A 42 -1.38 -0.66 -4.67
N TRP A 43 -2.60 -0.99 -4.24
CA TRP A 43 -3.04 -0.73 -2.88
C TRP A 43 -2.72 -1.86 -1.90
N CYS A 44 -2.56 -3.10 -2.39
CA CYS A 44 -2.37 -4.30 -1.58
C CYS A 44 -1.56 -5.39 -2.32
N LEU A 45 -0.33 -5.03 -2.68
CA LEU A 45 0.61 -5.92 -3.39
C LEU A 45 0.74 -7.32 -2.76
N PRO A 46 0.83 -7.50 -1.42
CA PRO A 46 0.87 -8.82 -0.80
C PRO A 46 -0.30 -9.73 -1.18
N VAL A 47 -1.52 -9.18 -1.13
CA VAL A 47 -2.73 -9.94 -1.45
C VAL A 47 -2.79 -10.24 -2.93
N PHE A 48 -2.43 -9.27 -3.77
CA PHE A 48 -2.33 -9.50 -5.22
C PHE A 48 -1.30 -10.59 -5.53
N ALA A 49 -0.12 -10.54 -4.92
CA ALA A 49 0.91 -11.55 -5.11
C ALA A 49 0.45 -12.94 -4.64
N CYS A 50 -0.24 -13.05 -3.50
CA CYS A 50 -0.83 -14.31 -3.05
C CYS A 50 -1.86 -14.85 -4.05
N LYS A 51 -2.74 -13.99 -4.59
CA LYS A 51 -3.72 -14.34 -5.63
C LYS A 51 -3.00 -14.87 -6.88
N THR A 52 -1.99 -14.17 -7.36
CA THR A 52 -1.21 -14.54 -8.53
C THR A 52 -0.41 -15.82 -8.32
N SER A 53 0.20 -16.01 -7.15
CA SER A 53 0.89 -17.25 -6.76
C SER A 53 -0.06 -18.45 -6.74
N SER A 54 -1.26 -18.28 -6.20
CA SER A 54 -2.29 -19.33 -6.23
C SER A 54 -2.69 -19.69 -7.66
N ALA A 55 -2.87 -18.69 -8.53
CA ALA A 55 -3.20 -18.92 -9.94
C ALA A 55 -2.04 -19.58 -10.71
N ALA A 56 -0.80 -19.31 -10.33
CA ALA A 56 0.40 -19.94 -10.87
C ALA A 56 0.66 -21.37 -10.31
N GLY A 57 -0.18 -21.86 -9.39
CA GLY A 57 -0.05 -23.21 -8.82
C GLY A 57 1.08 -23.38 -7.80
N VAL A 58 1.63 -22.28 -7.28
CA VAL A 58 2.65 -22.30 -6.20
C VAL A 58 2.01 -21.94 -4.84
N CYS A 59 2.73 -22.10 -3.72
CA CYS A 59 2.14 -21.78 -2.41
C CYS A 59 1.68 -20.31 -2.40
N PRO A 60 0.40 -20.02 -2.09
CA PRO A 60 -0.06 -18.64 -1.96
C PRO A 60 0.63 -17.89 -0.82
N CYS A 61 1.26 -18.62 0.10
CA CYS A 61 1.95 -18.09 1.26
C CYS A 61 3.34 -17.52 0.96
N LEU A 62 3.97 -17.90 -0.16
CA LEU A 62 5.36 -17.53 -0.47
C LEU A 62 5.57 -16.01 -0.50
N PRO A 63 4.70 -15.20 -1.14
CA PRO A 63 4.85 -13.75 -1.16
C PRO A 63 4.74 -13.06 0.21
N LEU A 64 4.16 -13.73 1.21
CA LEU A 64 4.07 -13.16 2.56
C LEU A 64 5.44 -13.08 3.26
N LEU A 65 6.43 -13.86 2.81
CA LEU A 65 7.80 -13.75 3.32
C LEU A 65 8.43 -12.41 2.90
N ASP A 66 8.11 -11.90 1.71
CA ASP A 66 8.60 -10.61 1.23
C ASP A 66 8.00 -9.44 2.03
N CYS A 67 6.82 -9.64 2.60
CA CYS A 67 6.06 -8.60 3.29
C CYS A 67 6.73 -8.11 4.58
N VAL A 68 7.39 -9.01 5.30
CA VAL A 68 8.07 -8.68 6.57
C VAL A 68 9.35 -7.87 6.31
N ALA A 69 10.02 -8.10 5.18
CA ALA A 69 11.25 -7.41 4.82
C ALA A 69 11.01 -6.04 4.15
N CYS A 70 9.80 -5.77 3.65
CA CYS A 70 9.53 -4.66 2.74
C CYS A 70 8.82 -3.46 3.39
N VAL A 71 8.58 -3.45 4.71
CA VAL A 71 7.99 -2.28 5.38
C VAL A 71 9.05 -1.17 5.50
N PRO A 72 8.86 0.01 4.87
CA PRO A 72 9.84 1.08 4.98
C PRO A 72 9.97 1.56 6.43
N PRO A 73 11.17 1.53 7.05
CA PRO A 73 11.34 1.85 8.47
C PRO A 73 10.80 3.23 8.85
N ALA A 74 10.91 4.21 7.95
CA ALA A 74 10.37 5.55 8.15
C ALA A 74 8.83 5.57 8.28
N SER A 75 8.13 4.76 7.48
CA SER A 75 6.67 4.66 7.55
C SER A 75 6.21 4.06 8.86
N LEU A 76 6.88 2.98 9.30
CA LEU A 76 6.62 2.35 10.59
C LEU A 76 6.88 3.33 11.74
N ALA A 77 8.02 4.03 11.72
CA ALA A 77 8.38 5.00 12.75
C ALA A 77 7.38 6.17 12.84
N VAL A 78 6.94 6.72 11.69
CA VAL A 78 5.94 7.79 11.68
C VAL A 78 4.61 7.31 12.22
N ARG A 79 4.16 6.10 11.82
CA ARG A 79 2.90 5.52 12.33
C ARG A 79 2.97 5.29 13.84
N ALA A 80 4.04 4.67 14.33
CA ALA A 80 4.27 4.44 15.75
C ALA A 80 4.29 5.76 16.54
N SER A 81 5.01 6.77 16.05
CA SER A 81 5.09 8.10 16.69
C SER A 81 3.73 8.79 16.77
N VAL A 82 2.91 8.73 15.71
CA VAL A 82 1.55 9.30 15.72
C VAL A 82 0.65 8.57 16.71
N ARG A 83 0.78 7.24 16.81
CA ARG A 83 0.01 6.43 17.75
C ARG A 83 0.37 6.74 19.19
N GLU A 84 1.66 6.81 19.50
CA GLU A 84 2.17 7.20 20.82
C GLU A 84 1.70 8.60 21.19
N ARG A 85 1.88 9.57 20.28
CA ARG A 85 1.50 10.98 20.52
C ARG A 85 0.02 11.18 20.82
N TYR A 86 -0.87 10.40 20.19
CA TYR A 86 -2.32 10.57 20.32
C TYR A 86 -3.01 9.46 21.13
N GLY A 87 -2.25 8.54 21.74
CA GLY A 87 -2.79 7.43 22.52
C GLY A 87 -3.67 6.49 21.70
N ILE A 88 -3.27 6.16 20.46
CA ILE A 88 -4.02 5.28 19.56
C ILE A 88 -3.60 3.82 19.78
N GLU A 89 -4.57 2.98 20.15
CA GLU A 89 -4.40 1.54 20.37
C GLU A 89 -3.89 0.77 19.14
N GLY A 90 -3.26 -0.39 19.39
CA GLY A 90 -2.72 -1.31 18.39
C GLY A 90 -1.30 -1.81 18.73
N ASP A 91 -0.65 -2.47 17.79
CA ASP A 91 0.69 -3.06 17.97
C ASP A 91 1.57 -2.91 16.71
N VAL A 92 2.84 -3.32 16.84
CA VAL A 92 3.82 -3.29 15.75
C VAL A 92 3.40 -4.18 14.58
N TRP A 93 2.75 -5.32 14.84
CA TRP A 93 2.30 -6.24 13.81
C TRP A 93 1.27 -5.61 12.88
N SER A 94 0.29 -4.92 13.46
CA SER A 94 -0.70 -4.15 12.74
C SER A 94 -0.02 -3.04 11.93
N ASP A 95 0.93 -2.31 12.51
CA ASP A 95 1.66 -1.25 11.80
C ASP A 95 2.45 -1.79 10.60
N CYS A 96 3.10 -2.94 10.75
CA CYS A 96 3.78 -3.64 9.66
C CYS A 96 2.79 -4.10 8.57
N PHE A 97 1.65 -4.68 8.97
CA PHE A 97 0.63 -5.12 8.03
C PHE A 97 0.10 -3.95 7.20
N TYR A 98 -0.29 -2.84 7.81
CA TYR A 98 -0.76 -1.67 7.05
C TYR A 98 0.37 -1.00 6.25
N GLY A 99 1.60 -1.04 6.76
CA GLY A 99 2.79 -0.53 6.06
C GLY A 99 3.19 -1.35 4.84
N CYS A 100 2.86 -2.65 4.81
CA CYS A 100 3.15 -3.53 3.67
C CYS A 100 1.94 -3.68 2.74
N CYS A 101 0.79 -4.03 3.29
CA CYS A 101 -0.42 -4.36 2.55
C CYS A 101 -1.25 -3.15 2.16
N CYS A 102 -0.99 -1.96 2.71
CA CYS A 102 -1.83 -0.79 2.50
C CYS A 102 -0.98 0.49 2.49
N TYR A 103 0.24 0.45 1.96
CA TYR A 103 1.24 1.51 2.17
C TYR A 103 0.73 2.94 1.88
N PRO A 104 0.16 3.25 0.70
CA PRO A 104 -0.35 4.60 0.44
C PRO A 104 -1.51 4.97 1.36
N LEU A 105 -2.40 4.00 1.62
CA LEU A 105 -3.58 4.19 2.48
C LEU A 105 -3.19 4.44 3.95
N SER A 106 -2.13 3.79 4.43
CA SER A 106 -1.55 4.00 5.75
C SER A 106 -1.07 5.45 5.92
N TRP A 107 -0.37 6.00 4.93
CA TRP A 107 0.02 7.41 4.93
C TRP A 107 -1.18 8.36 4.86
N CYS A 108 -2.19 8.03 4.04
CA CYS A 108 -3.43 8.81 4.00
C CYS A 108 -4.15 8.78 5.35
N GLN A 109 -4.19 7.64 6.04
CA GLN A 109 -4.76 7.50 7.38
C GLN A 109 -4.03 8.40 8.38
N VAL A 110 -2.69 8.35 8.41
CA VAL A 110 -1.85 9.19 9.27
C VAL A 110 -2.09 10.67 8.98
N SER A 111 -2.10 11.09 7.71
CA SER A 111 -2.34 12.48 7.31
C SER A 111 -3.71 12.99 7.76
N ARG A 112 -4.77 12.20 7.56
CA ARG A 112 -6.12 12.57 8.01
C ARG A 112 -6.19 12.71 9.52
N GLU A 113 -5.55 11.81 10.26
CA GLU A 113 -5.54 11.86 11.73
C GLU A 113 -4.83 13.12 12.24
N MET A 114 -3.66 13.46 11.68
CA MET A 114 -2.95 14.70 12.02
C MET A 114 -3.81 15.94 11.75
N LYS A 115 -4.47 16.01 10.60
CA LYS A 115 -5.37 17.13 10.23
C LYS A 115 -6.55 17.25 11.21
N ARG A 116 -7.19 16.13 11.55
CA ARG A 116 -8.34 16.10 12.47
C ARG A 116 -7.98 16.56 13.88
N ARG A 117 -6.81 16.14 14.39
CA ARG A 117 -6.30 16.54 15.72
C ARG A 117 -5.90 18.02 15.74
N ALA A 118 -5.27 18.53 14.69
CA ALA A 118 -4.95 19.95 14.56
C ALA A 118 -6.19 20.85 14.55
N ALA A 119 -7.23 20.47 13.80
CA ALA A 119 -8.50 21.20 13.77
C ALA A 119 -9.22 21.19 15.12
N SER A 120 -9.13 20.09 15.88
CA SER A 120 -9.75 20.01 17.22
C SER A 120 -9.05 20.91 18.24
N ALA A 121 -7.72 21.04 18.14
CA ALA A 121 -6.93 21.93 18.98
C ALA A 121 -7.22 23.41 18.69
N SER A 122 -7.36 23.80 17.42
CA SER A 122 -7.69 25.18 17.05
C SER A 122 -9.09 25.58 17.53
N VAL A 123 -10.09 24.71 17.38
CA VAL A 123 -11.45 24.95 17.88
C VAL A 123 -11.46 25.12 19.40
N SER A 124 -10.71 24.30 20.13
CA SER A 124 -10.61 24.39 21.59
C SER A 124 -9.99 25.72 22.03
N SER A 125 -8.92 26.15 21.36
CA SER A 125 -8.29 27.45 21.60
C SER A 125 -9.24 28.62 21.29
N SER A 126 -9.94 28.60 20.16
CA SER A 126 -10.93 29.65 19.81
C SER A 126 -12.08 29.72 20.81
N ARG A 127 -12.58 28.58 21.30
CA ARG A 127 -13.62 28.54 22.34
C ARG A 127 -13.12 29.09 23.66
N MET A 128 -11.89 28.78 24.06
CA MET A 128 -11.29 29.34 25.28
C MET A 128 -11.13 30.86 25.19
N HIS A 129 -10.65 31.39 24.06
CA HIS A 129 -10.53 32.84 23.86
C HIS A 129 -11.90 33.54 23.88
N SER A 130 -12.91 32.97 23.19
CA SER A 130 -14.27 33.50 23.21
C SER A 130 -14.87 33.47 24.62
N ALA A 131 -14.71 32.38 25.37
CA ALA A 131 -15.19 32.26 26.74
C ALA A 131 -14.53 33.27 27.69
N SER A 132 -13.22 33.52 27.57
CA SER A 132 -12.54 34.57 28.35
C SER A 132 -13.06 35.96 28.00
N TYR A 133 -13.26 36.27 26.72
CA TYR A 133 -13.79 37.57 26.28
C TYR A 133 -15.22 37.81 26.82
N TYR A 134 -16.09 36.79 26.75
CA TYR A 134 -17.44 36.86 27.33
C TYR A 134 -17.42 37.00 28.86
N ARG A 135 -16.49 36.34 29.56
CA ARG A 135 -16.35 36.48 31.02
C ARG A 135 -15.87 37.88 31.41
N LEU A 136 -14.87 38.42 30.72
CA LEU A 136 -14.35 39.76 30.99
C LEU A 136 -15.42 40.83 30.80
N THR A 137 -16.16 40.76 29.69
CA THR A 137 -17.25 41.70 29.41
C THR A 137 -18.40 41.57 30.40
N ALA A 138 -18.75 40.35 30.86
CA ALA A 138 -19.76 40.14 31.89
C ALA A 138 -19.36 40.76 33.25
N THR A 139 -18.11 40.56 33.68
CA THR A 139 -17.60 41.15 34.93
C THR A 139 -17.53 42.67 34.87
N GLN A 140 -17.08 43.24 33.74
CA GLN A 140 -17.07 44.70 33.55
C GLN A 140 -18.47 45.31 33.59
N ARG A 141 -19.49 44.58 33.14
CA ARG A 141 -20.89 45.02 33.19
C ARG A 141 -21.48 44.98 34.60
N ALA A 142 -21.01 44.07 35.46
CA ALA A 142 -21.47 43.93 36.84
C ALA A 142 -20.91 45.01 37.79
N HIS A 143 -19.80 45.65 37.44
CA HIS A 143 -19.16 46.71 38.25
C HIS A 143 -19.68 48.13 37.95
N VAL A 144 -20.60 48.29 36.99
CA VAL A 144 -21.11 49.60 36.52
C VAL A 144 -22.59 49.82 36.92
N CYS A 145 -23.17 48.93 37.72
CA CYS A 145 -24.46 49.12 38.42
C CYS A 145 -24.22 49.22 39.92
#